data_AF-A0A0P7GMI3-F1
#
_entry.id   AF-A0A0P7GMI3-F1
#
_cell.length_a   1.000
_cell.length_b   1.000
_cell.length_c   1.000
_cell.angle_alpha   90.00
_cell.angle_beta   90.00
_cell.angle_gamma   90.00
#
_symmetry.space_group_name_H-M   'P 1'
#
loop_
_entity.id
_entity.type
_entity.pdbx_description
1 polymer ?
#
loop_
_entity_poly.entity_id
_entity_poly.type
_entity_poly.pdbx_seq_one_letter_code
_entity_poly.pdbx_strand_id
1 'polypeptide(L)' 'MRLLERNGGRMKQKAVTEELDWSAARTSQVVGDLRDAGKVESFRLGRENVLKFPNDEDDSPPSPR' A
#
# COMPACT_ATOMS: atom_id res chain seq x y z
N MET A 1 -4.97 8.10 -3.58
CA MET A 1 -3.54 8.40 -3.34
C MET A 1 -2.91 8.53 -4.73
N ARG A 2 -2.66 9.76 -5.20
CA ARG A 2 -2.44 10.05 -6.64
C ARG A 2 -1.34 9.21 -7.31
N LEU A 3 -0.37 8.71 -6.56
CA LEU A 3 0.75 7.92 -7.06
C LEU A 3 0.37 6.47 -7.42
N LEU A 4 -0.49 5.83 -6.63
CA LEU A 4 -1.03 4.50 -6.93
C LEU A 4 -2.00 4.57 -8.12
N GLU A 5 -2.83 5.62 -8.19
CA GLU A 5 -3.77 5.85 -9.30
C GLU A 5 -3.03 5.98 -10.65
N ARG A 6 -1.91 6.71 -10.67
CA ARG A 6 -1.06 6.85 -11.87
C ARG A 6 -0.37 5.54 -12.28
N ASN A 7 -0.14 4.62 -11.35
CA ASN A 7 0.48 3.32 -11.60
C ASN A 7 -0.54 2.18 -11.78
N GLY A 8 -1.79 2.48 -12.14
CA GLY A 8 -2.82 1.46 -12.37
C GLY A 8 -3.30 0.75 -11.10
N GLY A 9 -3.25 1.47 -9.96
CA GLY A 9 -3.74 1.01 -8.66
C GLY A 9 -2.75 0.18 -7.85
N ARG A 10 -1.53 -0.07 -8.35
CA ARG A 10 -0.50 -0.87 -7.68
C ARG A 10 0.89 -0.27 -7.88
N MET A 11 1.74 -0.28 -6.87
CA MET A 11 3.09 0.26 -6.96
C MET A 11 4.06 -0.45 -6.01
N LYS A 12 5.29 -0.72 -6.45
CA LYS A 12 6.35 -1.25 -5.58
C LYS A 12 6.72 -0.23 -4.51
N GLN A 13 6.88 -0.65 -3.27
CA GLN A 13 7.28 0.23 -2.16
C GLN A 13 8.68 0.85 -2.41
N LYS A 14 9.59 0.12 -3.08
CA LYS A 14 10.88 0.67 -3.53
C LYS A 14 10.69 1.83 -4.51
N ALA A 15 9.74 1.72 -5.43
CA ALA A 15 9.43 2.80 -6.36
C ALA A 15 8.84 4.03 -5.63
N VAL A 16 8.08 3.84 -4.54
CA VAL A 16 7.62 4.96 -3.69
C VAL A 16 8.80 5.69 -3.05
N THR A 17 9.77 4.94 -2.53
CA THR A 17 11.02 5.49 -1.99
C THR A 17 11.77 6.32 -3.03
N GLU A 18 11.89 5.81 -4.25
CA GLU A 18 12.60 6.48 -5.36
C GLU A 18 11.84 7.71 -5.87
N GLU A 19 10.53 7.60 -6.08
CA GLU A 19 9.70 8.67 -6.66
C GLU A 19 9.46 9.84 -5.69
N LEU A 20 9.41 9.56 -4.38
CA LEU A 20 9.20 10.57 -3.34
C LEU A 20 10.51 11.04 -2.68
N ASP A 21 11.64 10.51 -3.12
CA ASP A 21 12.97 10.72 -2.52
C ASP A 21 12.94 10.50 -0.98
N TRP A 22 12.29 9.42 -0.56
CA TRP A 22 12.17 9.06 0.85
C TRP A 22 13.24 8.04 1.24
N SER A 23 13.57 7.99 2.53
CA SER A 23 14.34 6.88 3.06
C SER A 23 13.46 5.63 3.17
N ALA A 24 14.07 4.44 3.13
CA ALA A 24 13.33 3.19 3.31
C ALA A 24 12.58 3.13 4.65
N ALA A 25 13.14 3.75 5.70
CA ALA A 25 12.50 3.87 7.00
C ALA A 25 11.25 4.75 6.95
N ARG A 26 11.34 5.95 6.36
CA ARG A 26 10.19 6.86 6.20
C ARG A 26 9.11 6.24 5.33
N THR A 27 9.49 5.58 4.24
CA THR A 27 8.53 4.86 3.40
C THR A 27 7.82 3.78 4.19
N SER A 28 8.54 2.99 4.98
CA SER A 28 7.93 1.93 5.79
C SER A 28 6.99 2.47 6.86
N GLN A 29 7.36 3.58 7.51
CA GLN A 29 6.50 4.26 8.49
C GLN A 29 5.19 4.74 7.83
N VAL A 30 5.28 5.52 6.75
CA VAL A 30 4.10 6.06 6.06
C VAL A 30 3.22 4.94 5.49
N VAL A 31 3.83 3.89 4.93
CA VAL A 31 3.08 2.72 4.46
C VAL A 31 2.37 2.01 5.61
N GLY A 32 3.02 1.86 6.76
CA GLY A 32 2.40 1.34 7.98
C GLY A 32 1.18 2.15 8.38
N ASP A 33 1.34 3.47 8.53
CA ASP A 33 0.25 4.38 8.91
C ASP A 33 -0.94 4.30 7.93
N LEU A 34 -0.66 4.17 6.63
CA LEU A 34 -1.71 4.03 5.61
C LEU A 34 -2.39 2.67 5.63
N ARG A 35 -1.67 1.60 5.99
CA ARG A 35 -2.25 0.27 6.18
C ARG A 35 -3.13 0.22 7.41
N ASP A 36 -2.67 0.78 8.52
CA ASP A 36 -3.46 0.90 9.76
C ASP A 36 -4.71 1.76 9.55
N ALA A 37 -4.63 2.79 8.71
CA ALA A 37 -5.78 3.60 8.31
C ALA A 37 -6.68 2.94 7.25
N GLY A 38 -6.40 1.70 6.81
CA GLY A 38 -7.17 0.99 5.79
C GLY A 38 -7.13 1.65 4.41
N LYS A 39 -6.12 2.49 4.12
CA LYS A 39 -6.01 3.25 2.85
C LYS A 39 -5.20 2.54 1.78
N VAL A 40 -4.32 1.64 2.18
CA VAL A 40 -3.49 0.82 1.28
C VAL A 40 -3.32 -0.57 1.86
N GLU A 41 -3.09 -1.54 0.99
CA GLU A 41 -2.66 -2.88 1.38
C GLU A 41 -1.28 -3.15 0.80
N SER A 42 -0.48 -3.96 1.50
CA SER A 42 0.82 -4.42 0.99
C SER A 42 0.85 -5.93 0.86
N PHE A 43 1.31 -6.43 -0.28
CA PHE A 43 1.56 -7.85 -0.50
C PHE A 43 2.94 -8.05 -1.11
N ARG A 44 3.47 -9.26 -0.94
CA ARG A 44 4.79 -9.61 -1.48
C ARG A 44 4.65 -10.17 -2.90
N LEU A 45 5.41 -9.63 -3.84
CA LEU A 45 5.56 -10.15 -5.19
C LEU A 45 7.03 -10.49 -5.43
N GLY A 46 7.35 -11.79 -5.34
CA GLY A 46 8.73 -12.27 -5.35
C GLY A 46 9.53 -11.73 -4.17
N ARG A 47 10.52 -10.88 -4.45
CA ARG A 47 11.39 -10.25 -3.44
C ARG A 47 10.97 -8.81 -3.08
N GLU A 48 9.92 -8.29 -3.71
CA GLU A 48 9.51 -6.89 -3.57
C GLU A 48 8.18 -6.77 -2.84
N ASN A 49 8.02 -5.72 -2.05
CA ASN A 49 6.74 -5.33 -1.47
C ASN A 49 6.00 -4.43 -2.45
N VAL A 50 4.76 -4.80 -2.77
CA VAL A 50 3.87 -4.05 -3.65
C VAL A 50 2.71 -3.53 -2.83
N LEU A 51 2.42 -2.24 -2.98
CA LEU A 51 1.30 -1.54 -2.41
C LEU A 51 0.15 -1.54 -3.42
N LYS A 52 -1.08 -1.69 -2.94
CA LYS A 52 -2.30 -1.51 -3.74
C LYS A 52 -3.34 -0.76 -2.94
N PHE A 53 -4.35 -0.22 -3.62
CA PHE A 53 -5.57 0.18 -2.90
C PHE A 53 -6.25 -1.04 -2.30
N PRO A 54 -6.89 -0.90 -1.13
CA PRO A 54 -7.88 -1.87 -0.70
C PRO A 54 -8.92 -1.98 -1.82
N ASN A 55 -9.12 -3.18 -2.36
CA ASN A 55 -10.24 -3.41 -3.26
C ASN A 55 -11.49 -3.42 -2.38
N ASP A 56 -12.59 -2.79 -2.79
CA ASP A 56 -13.86 -2.65 -2.06
C ASP A 56 -14.53 -3.98 -1.61
N GLU A 57 -13.87 -5.13 -1.73
CA GLU A 57 -14.40 -6.45 -1.35
C GLU A 57 -13.95 -6.96 0.04
N ASP A 58 -13.04 -6.28 0.74
CA ASP A 58 -12.47 -6.76 2.01
C ASP A 58 -12.82 -5.90 3.25
N ASP A 59 -13.87 -5.06 3.18
CA ASP A 59 -14.48 -4.41 4.36
C ASP A 59 -15.91 -4.90 4.58
N SER A 60 -16.07 -6.22 4.74
CA SER A 60 -17.18 -6.76 5.52
C SER A 60 -16.57 -7.49 6.71
N PRO A 61 -16.65 -6.97 7.94
CA PRO A 61 -16.44 -7.83 9.10
C PRO A 61 -17.37 -9.03 8.95
N PRO A 62 -16.93 -10.27 9.23
CA PRO A 62 -17.80 -11.44 9.11
C PRO A 62 -19.03 -11.17 9.98
N SER A 63 -20.21 -11.16 9.36
CA SER A 63 -21.48 -11.04 10.06
C SER A 63 -21.46 -12.02 11.23
N PRO A 64 -21.60 -11.55 12.49
CA PRO A 64 -21.69 -12.48 13.61
C PRO A 64 -22.92 -13.35 13.36
N ARG A 65 -22.70 -14.67 13.29
CA ARG A 65 -23.76 -15.67 13.22
C ARG A 65 -24.56 -15.70 14.51
#